data_AF-A0A6P1DG82-F1
#
_entry.id   AF-A0A6P1DG82-F1
#
_cell.length_a   1.000
_cell.length_b   1.000
_cell.length_c   1.000
_cell.angle_alpha   90.00
_cell.angle_beta   90.00
_cell.angle_gamma   90.00
#
_symmetry.space_group_name_H-M   'P 1'
#
loop_
_entity.id
_entity.type
_entity.pdbx_description
1 polymer ?
#
loop_
_entity_poly.entity_id
_entity_poly.type
_entity_poly.pdbx_seq_one_letter_code
_entity_poly.pdbx_strand_id
1 'polypeptide(L)'
;MSANDTSGSWRPVWSISNGRTGVDPDALYEDDRERWEAPAPVACPAGHELIAGHVLVGHRPCTCGRGHRTYCCRTCQAMIFWPPIGPDCEDGSFDGRAGQASRNT
;
A
#
# COMPACT_ATOMS: atom_id res chain seq x y z
N MET A 1 2.31 12.92 -24.55
CA MET A 1 1.36 12.60 -23.46
C MET A 1 2.11 12.83 -22.17
N SER A 2 1.81 13.96 -21.52
CA SER A 2 2.67 14.56 -20.48
C SER A 2 2.69 13.72 -19.20
N ALA A 3 3.89 13.50 -18.67
CA ALA A 3 4.10 12.98 -17.34
C ALA A 3 3.53 13.98 -16.31
N ASN A 4 2.61 13.52 -15.46
CA ASN A 4 2.15 14.31 -14.32
C ASN A 4 3.28 14.39 -13.29
N ASP A 5 3.96 15.54 -13.27
CA ASP A 5 4.78 15.99 -12.16
C ASP A 5 3.88 16.13 -10.93
N THR A 6 4.04 15.21 -9.96
CA THR A 6 3.28 15.20 -8.70
C THR A 6 4.22 15.57 -7.56
N SER A 7 4.80 16.77 -7.62
CA SER A 7 5.74 17.28 -6.60
C SER A 7 5.07 17.84 -5.33
N GLY A 8 3.80 17.52 -5.08
CA GLY A 8 3.19 17.61 -3.76
C GLY A 8 3.23 16.23 -3.11
N SER A 9 3.82 16.11 -1.91
CA SER A 9 3.85 14.84 -1.17
C SER A 9 2.42 14.36 -0.89
N TRP A 10 1.89 13.53 -1.79
CA TRP A 10 0.61 12.88 -1.60
C TRP A 10 0.74 11.94 -0.39
N ARG A 11 -0.26 11.97 0.50
CA ARG A 11 -0.35 11.09 1.66
C ARG A 11 -1.72 10.39 1.66
N PRO A 12 -1.76 9.07 1.87
CA PRO A 12 -3.02 8.36 1.96
C PRO A 12 -3.82 8.83 3.18
N VAL A 13 -5.13 8.99 2.98
CA VAL A 13 -6.09 9.01 4.08
C VAL A 13 -6.50 7.57 4.34
N TRP A 14 -6.44 7.15 5.59
CA TRP A 14 -6.76 5.78 6.00
C TRP A 14 -8.19 5.70 6.53
N SER A 15 -8.85 4.57 6.28
CA SER A 15 -10.16 4.26 6.80
C SER A 15 -10.27 2.83 7.30
N ILE A 16 -11.25 2.61 8.16
CA ILE A 16 -11.76 1.30 8.57
C ILE A 16 -13.19 1.09 8.05
N SER A 17 -13.70 -0.12 8.14
CA SER A 17 -14.95 -0.55 7.51
C SER A 17 -16.20 0.18 8.03
N ASN A 18 -16.14 0.74 9.23
CA ASN A 18 -17.23 1.56 9.79
C ASN A 18 -17.30 3.00 9.26
N GLY A 19 -16.44 3.36 8.30
CA GLY A 19 -16.40 4.68 7.66
C GLY A 19 -15.57 5.73 8.41
N ARG A 20 -15.00 5.39 9.58
CA ARG A 20 -14.04 6.28 10.26
C ARG A 20 -12.80 6.46 9.41
N THR A 21 -12.42 7.71 9.17
CA THR A 21 -11.22 8.10 8.42
C THR A 21 -10.19 8.77 9.34
N GLY A 22 -8.97 8.99 8.83
CA GLY A 22 -7.90 9.64 9.59
C GLY A 22 -7.37 8.79 10.75
N VAL A 23 -7.50 7.47 10.62
CA VAL A 23 -7.02 6.48 11.58
C VAL A 23 -5.52 6.25 11.43
N ASP A 24 -4.89 5.75 12.49
CA ASP A 24 -3.48 5.34 12.47
C ASP A 24 -3.35 4.02 11.71
N PRO A 25 -2.65 4.00 10.55
CA PRO A 25 -2.47 2.78 9.76
C PRO A 25 -1.64 1.68 10.43
N ASP A 26 -0.89 1.99 11.50
CA ASP A 26 -0.14 0.98 12.27
C ASP A 26 -0.97 0.35 13.40
N ALA A 27 -2.16 0.89 13.69
CA ALA A 27 -3.06 0.38 14.71
C ALA A 27 -4.08 -0.62 14.14
N LEU A 28 -4.52 -1.55 14.99
CA LEU A 28 -5.69 -2.37 14.74
C LEU A 28 -6.91 -1.76 15.41
N TYR A 29 -8.05 -1.84 14.74
CA TYR A 29 -9.32 -1.34 15.24
C TYR A 29 -10.31 -2.49 15.36
N GLU A 30 -11.04 -2.53 16.45
CA GLU A 30 -12.14 -3.47 16.65
C GLU A 30 -13.43 -2.89 16.07
N ASP A 31 -14.15 -3.69 15.29
CA ASP A 31 -15.47 -3.34 14.76
C ASP A 31 -16.60 -3.70 15.74
N ASP A 32 -17.84 -3.36 15.36
CA ASP A 32 -19.05 -3.63 16.14
C ASP A 32 -19.36 -5.12 16.34
N ARG A 33 -18.63 -5.99 15.63
CA ARG A 33 -18.75 -7.45 15.68
C ARG A 33 -17.50 -8.10 16.26
N GLU A 34 -16.73 -7.35 17.05
CA GLU A 34 -15.56 -7.83 17.79
C GLU A 34 -14.47 -8.39 16.86
N ARG A 35 -14.39 -7.89 15.62
CA ARG A 35 -13.32 -8.26 14.68
C ARG A 35 -12.29 -7.17 14.58
N TRP A 36 -11.04 -7.60 14.51
CA TRP A 36 -9.90 -6.72 14.29
C TRP A 36 -9.68 -6.47 12.80
N GLU A 37 -9.60 -5.20 12.43
CA GLU A 37 -9.21 -4.77 11.09
C GLU A 37 -8.04 -3.80 11.11
N ALA A 38 -7.17 -3.94 10.11
CA ALA A 38 -6.12 -2.97 9.80
C ALA A 38 -6.67 -1.96 8.77
N PRO A 39 -6.40 -0.66 8.93
CA PRO A 39 -6.87 0.36 7.99
C PRO A 39 -6.43 0.13 6.53
N ALA A 40 -7.20 0.70 5.61
CA ALA A 40 -6.90 0.74 4.18
C ALA A 40 -6.94 2.19 3.67
N PRO A 41 -6.17 2.53 2.62
CA PRO A 41 -6.23 3.86 2.04
C PRO A 41 -7.56 4.06 1.33
N VAL A 42 -8.19 5.22 1.47
CA VAL A 42 -9.50 5.53 0.85
C VAL A 42 -9.40 5.73 -0.66
N ALA A 43 -8.26 6.25 -1.13
CA ALA A 43 -8.05 6.59 -2.52
C ALA A 43 -6.59 6.41 -2.93
N CYS A 44 -6.34 6.26 -4.22
CA CYS A 44 -5.00 6.26 -4.78
C CYS A 44 -4.45 7.69 -4.99
N PRO A 45 -3.16 7.86 -5.33
CA PRO A 45 -2.58 9.17 -5.66
C PRO A 45 -3.31 9.92 -6.78
N ALA A 46 -3.94 9.21 -7.70
CA ALA A 46 -4.73 9.80 -8.79
C ALA A 46 -6.19 10.10 -8.39
N GLY A 47 -6.58 9.87 -7.14
CA GLY A 47 -7.92 10.18 -6.61
C GLY A 47 -8.99 9.11 -6.85
N HIS A 48 -8.64 7.94 -7.42
CA HIS A 48 -9.60 6.85 -7.57
C HIS A 48 -9.87 6.19 -6.22
N GLU A 49 -11.14 5.94 -5.92
CA GLU A 49 -11.58 5.27 -4.71
C GLU A 49 -11.07 3.80 -4.64
N LEU A 50 -10.59 3.39 -3.47
CA LEU A 50 -10.00 2.07 -3.23
C LEU A 50 -10.94 1.19 -2.39
N ILE A 51 -12.07 0.85 -2.99
CA ILE A 51 -13.07 -0.06 -2.43
C ILE A 51 -12.90 -1.50 -2.95
N ALA A 52 -13.67 -2.43 -2.39
CA ALA A 52 -13.73 -3.82 -2.84
C ALA A 52 -13.96 -3.89 -4.37
N GLY A 53 -13.14 -4.69 -5.05
CA GLY A 53 -13.17 -4.81 -6.52
C GLY A 53 -12.41 -3.72 -7.29
N HIS A 54 -12.03 -2.62 -6.65
CA HIS A 54 -11.25 -1.51 -7.25
C HIS A 54 -9.79 -1.46 -6.76
N VAL A 55 -9.48 -2.15 -5.67
CA VAL A 55 -8.13 -2.31 -5.14
C VAL A 55 -7.74 -3.79 -5.08
N LEU A 56 -6.51 -4.10 -5.50
CA LEU A 56 -5.87 -5.37 -5.19
C LEU A 56 -4.98 -5.17 -3.95
N VAL A 57 -5.33 -5.86 -2.87
CA VAL A 57 -4.55 -5.84 -1.63
C VAL A 57 -3.58 -7.01 -1.63
N GLY A 58 -2.31 -6.74 -1.37
CA GLY A 58 -1.27 -7.75 -1.30
C GLY A 58 -0.30 -7.53 -0.14
N HIS A 59 0.72 -8.39 -0.10
CA HIS A 59 1.81 -8.28 0.84
C HIS A 59 3.12 -8.55 0.09
N ARG A 60 4.07 -7.63 0.24
CA ARG A 60 5.42 -7.74 -0.31
C ARG A 60 6.39 -8.09 0.81
N PRO A 61 7.03 -9.27 0.81
CA PRO A 61 8.08 -9.57 1.76
C PRO A 61 9.26 -8.61 1.54
N CYS A 62 9.87 -8.15 2.63
CA CYS A 62 11.01 -7.24 2.58
C CYS A 62 12.01 -7.59 3.67
N THR A 63 13.28 -7.32 3.38
CA THR A 63 14.41 -7.60 4.27
C THR A 63 14.57 -6.57 5.39
N CYS A 64 13.83 -5.46 5.37
CA CYS A 64 13.88 -4.39 6.39
C CYS A 64 13.32 -4.80 7.78
N GLY A 65 13.09 -6.09 8.00
CA GLY A 65 12.51 -6.65 9.22
C GLY A 65 10.98 -6.57 9.29
N ARG A 66 10.32 -6.04 8.25
CA ARG A 66 8.86 -5.98 8.12
C ARG A 66 8.47 -6.27 6.67
N GLY A 67 7.29 -6.81 6.45
CA GLY A 67 6.69 -6.84 5.11
C GLY A 67 5.87 -5.58 4.85
N HIS A 68 5.69 -5.25 3.57
CA HIS A 68 4.89 -4.09 3.15
C HIS A 68 3.56 -4.57 2.61
N ARG A 69 2.46 -4.13 3.22
CA ARG A 69 1.14 -4.29 2.64
C ARG A 69 1.04 -3.42 1.40
N THR A 70 0.47 -3.97 0.34
CA THR A 70 0.35 -3.28 -0.95
C THR A 70 -1.11 -3.04 -1.30
N TYR A 71 -1.39 -1.87 -1.88
CA TYR A 71 -2.70 -1.51 -2.41
C TYR A 71 -2.51 -1.04 -3.84
N CYS A 72 -2.92 -1.86 -4.81
CA CYS A 72 -2.84 -1.55 -6.22
C CYS A 72 -4.21 -1.08 -6.73
N CYS A 73 -4.29 0.15 -7.21
CA CYS A 73 -5.49 0.65 -7.86
C CYS A 73 -5.72 -0.09 -9.18
N ARG A 74 -6.86 -0.76 -9.33
CA ARG A 74 -7.16 -1.51 -10.56
C ARG A 74 -7.46 -0.62 -11.77
N THR A 75 -7.78 0.66 -11.54
CA THR A 75 -8.05 1.63 -12.61
C THR A 75 -6.77 2.21 -13.21
N CYS A 76 -5.82 2.66 -12.37
CA CYS A 76 -4.63 3.39 -12.83
C CYS A 76 -3.30 2.69 -12.47
N GLN A 77 -3.36 1.53 -11.82
CA GLN A 77 -2.20 0.73 -11.41
C GLN A 77 -1.25 1.44 -10.43
N ALA A 78 -1.66 2.57 -9.85
CA ALA A 78 -0.91 3.21 -8.78
C ALA A 78 -0.76 2.27 -7.57
N MET A 79 0.45 2.18 -7.04
CA MET A 79 0.83 1.32 -5.92
C MET A 79 1.04 2.15 -4.65
N ILE A 80 0.41 1.73 -3.57
CA ILE A 80 0.67 2.24 -2.21
C ILE A 80 1.31 1.12 -1.40
N PHE A 81 2.37 1.44 -0.68
CA PHE A 81 3.05 0.52 0.24
C PHE A 81 2.89 1.03 1.67
N TRP A 82 2.52 0.13 2.60
CA TRP A 82 2.50 0.42 4.03
C TRP A 82 3.22 -0.67 4.84
N PRO A 83 4.23 -0.31 5.66
CA PRO A 83 4.88 1.01 5.75
C PRO A 83 5.45 1.50 4.40
N PRO A 84 5.74 2.81 4.22
CA PRO A 84 6.35 3.29 2.99
C PRO A 84 7.69 2.60 2.72
N ILE A 85 7.99 2.34 1.44
CA ILE A 85 9.30 1.80 1.04
C ILE A 85 10.36 2.89 1.28
N GLY A 86 11.37 2.53 2.06
CA GLY A 86 12.55 3.35 2.33
C GLY A 86 13.80 2.85 1.61
N PRO A 87 14.96 3.51 1.82
CA PRO A 87 16.22 3.12 1.19
C PRO A 87 16.72 1.74 1.61
N ASP A 88 16.36 1.28 2.81
CA ASP A 88 16.75 -0.04 3.33
C ASP A 88 15.78 -1.17 2.93
N CYS A 89 14.79 -0.88 2.08
CA CYS A 89 13.81 -1.86 1.65
C CYS A 89 14.30 -2.63 0.41
N GLU A 90 14.72 -3.88 0.61
CA GLU A 90 14.98 -4.82 -0.49
C GLU A 90 13.89 -5.90 -0.56
N ASP A 91 13.60 -6.37 -1.78
CA ASP A 91 12.64 -7.45 -1.98
C ASP A 91 13.10 -8.74 -1.28
N GLY A 92 12.29 -9.24 -0.36
CA GLY A 92 12.60 -10.44 0.41
C GLY A 92 12.13 -11.75 -0.24
N SER A 93 11.92 -11.78 -1.56
CA SER A 93 11.43 -12.98 -2.25
C SER A 93 12.32 -14.19 -1.93
N PHE A 94 11.65 -15.26 -1.49
CA PHE A 94 12.21 -16.46 -0.87
C PHE A 94 13.34 -17.16 -1.66
N ASP A 95 13.38 -17.03 -2.99
CA ASP A 95 14.38 -17.68 -3.85
C ASP A 95 15.27 -16.70 -4.64
N GLY A 96 15.25 -15.41 -4.29
CA GLY A 96 16.17 -14.41 -4.86
C GLY A 96 15.96 -14.04 -6.33
N ARG A 97 14.97 -14.60 -7.03
CA ARG A 97 14.72 -14.30 -8.46
C ARG A 97 14.31 -12.85 -8.70
N ALA A 98 13.61 -12.22 -7.74
CA ALA A 98 13.17 -10.84 -7.86
C ALA A 98 14.35 -9.85 -7.91
N GLY A 99 15.45 -10.13 -7.22
CA GLY A 99 16.65 -9.27 -7.19
C GLY A 99 17.58 -9.42 -8.40
N GLN A 100 17.43 -10.48 -9.19
CA GLN A 100 18.30 -10.77 -10.35
C GLN A 100 17.87 -10.04 -11.62
N ALA A 101 16.58 -9.70 -11.77
CA ALA A 101 16.07 -9.01 -12.96
C ALA A 101 16.65 -7.60 -13.15
N SER A 102 17.13 -6.95 -12.08
CA SER A 102 17.58 -5.55 -12.08
C SER A 102 19.10 -5.37 -12.16
N ARG A 103 19.89 -6.45 -12.12
CA ARG A 103 21.37 -6.39 -12.00
C ARG A 103 22.13 -6.64 -13.32
N ASN A 104 21.43 -6.70 -14.46
CA ASN A 104 22.00 -7.06 -15.75
C ASN A 104 21.96 -5.90 -16.78
N THR A 105 22.37 -4.69 -16.38
CA THR A 105 22.64 -3.57 -17.32
C THR A 105 24.09 -3.14 -17.21
#